data_AF-A0A349KYI1-F1
#
_entry.id   AF-A0A349KYI1-F1
#
_cell.length_a   1.000
_cell.length_b   1.000
_cell.length_c   1.000
_cell.angle_alpha   90.00
_cell.angle_beta   90.00
_cell.angle_gamma   90.00
#
_symmetry.space_group_name_H-M   'P 1'
#
loop_
_entity.id
_entity.type
_entity.pdbx_description
1 polymer ?
#
loop_
_entity_poly.entity_id
_entity_poly.type
_entity_poly.pdbx_seq_one_letter_code
_entity_poly.pdbx_strand_id
1 'polypeptide(L)' 'MRFSQADTSFLVDAIIAMRYVEIEGRLSKLISVVKVRGSGHSTDLRHYVITDRGIEIDSRPMPFQGMLSGHPSALKSPD' A
#
# COMPACT_ATOMS: atom_id res chain seq x y z
N MET A 1 -2.39 7.54 11.18
CA MET A 1 -2.40 7.68 9.70
C MET A 1 -3.79 8.18 9.29
N ARG A 2 -3.89 9.27 8.50
CA ARG A 2 -5.19 9.78 8.01
C ARG A 2 -5.42 9.29 6.58
N PHE A 3 -6.57 8.68 6.34
CA PHE A 3 -6.97 8.17 5.01
C PHE A 3 -7.95 9.09 4.27
N SER A 4 -8.39 10.17 4.92
CA SER A 4 -9.29 11.19 4.38
C SER A 4 -9.02 12.52 5.09
N GLN A 5 -9.20 13.65 4.40
CA GLN A 5 -8.96 14.98 5.00
C GLN A 5 -10.00 15.36 6.07
N ALA A 6 -11.25 14.89 5.94
CA ALA A 6 -12.36 15.24 6.84
C ALA A 6 -12.86 14.05 7.69
N ASP A 7 -12.00 13.05 7.95
CA ASP A 7 -12.35 11.81 8.67
C ASP A 7 -13.59 11.06 8.13
N THR A 8 -13.95 11.28 6.87
CA THR A 8 -15.07 10.62 6.16
C THR A 8 -14.84 9.14 5.87
N SER A 9 -13.71 8.59 6.29
CA SER A 9 -13.35 7.18 6.11
C SER A 9 -14.41 6.19 6.63
N PHE A 10 -15.23 6.57 7.63
CA PHE A 10 -16.31 5.71 8.12
C PHE A 10 -17.53 5.65 7.18
N LEU A 11 -17.73 6.63 6.31
CA LEU A 11 -18.89 6.69 5.42
C LEU A 11 -18.75 5.77 4.21
N VAL A 12 -17.53 5.50 3.76
CA VAL A 12 -17.27 4.72 2.54
C VAL A 12 -17.11 3.23 2.84
N ASP A 13 -17.50 2.36 1.92
CA ASP A 13 -17.36 0.90 2.11
C ASP A 13 -15.99 0.37 1.76
N ALA A 14 -15.28 1.03 0.84
CA ALA A 14 -13.95 0.66 0.42
C ALA A 14 -12.97 1.84 0.54
N ILE A 15 -11.74 1.54 0.93
CA ILE A 15 -10.62 2.48 0.98
C ILE A 15 -9.41 1.82 0.33
N ILE A 16 -8.91 2.43 -0.74
CA ILE A 16 -7.65 2.07 -1.38
C ILE A 16 -6.68 3.22 -1.15
N ALA A 17 -5.52 2.91 -0.57
CA ALA A 17 -4.47 3.88 -0.32
C ALA A 17 -3.33 3.71 -1.32
N MET A 18 -2.98 4.79 -2.00
CA MET A 18 -1.84 4.89 -2.91
C MET A 18 -0.85 5.89 -2.33
N ARG A 19 0.43 5.50 -2.24
CA ARG A 19 1.46 6.32 -1.58
C ARG A 19 2.80 6.22 -2.29
N TYR A 20 3.62 7.23 -2.09
CA TYR A 20 5.03 7.19 -2.43
C TYR A 20 5.85 6.82 -1.20
N VAL A 21 6.88 6.00 -1.41
CA VAL A 21 7.86 5.60 -0.40
C VAL A 21 9.24 5.65 -1.01
N GLU A 22 10.24 6.01 -0.21
CA GLU A 22 11.63 5.91 -0.64
C GLU A 22 12.19 4.55 -0.24
N ILE A 23 12.74 3.83 -1.21
CA ILE A 23 13.43 2.55 -1.00
C ILE A 23 14.75 2.66 -1.75
N GLU A 24 15.87 2.48 -1.05
CA GLU A 24 17.21 2.54 -1.64
C GLU A 24 17.47 3.80 -2.49
N GLY A 25 17.02 4.96 -2.01
CA GLY A 25 17.17 6.24 -2.72
C GLY A 25 16.26 6.40 -3.95
N ARG A 26 15.30 5.49 -4.16
CA ARG A 26 14.35 5.54 -5.27
C ARG A 26 12.93 5.74 -4.77
N LEU A 27 12.25 6.69 -5.38
CA LEU A 27 10.83 6.90 -5.15
C LEU A 27 10.02 5.76 -5.79
N SER A 28 9.34 5.01 -4.94
CA SER A 28 8.52 3.87 -5.30
C SER A 28 7.05 4.13 -5.01
N LYS A 29 6.17 3.61 -5.86
CA LYS A 29 4.72 3.71 -5.73
C LYS A 29 4.17 2.43 -5.11
N LEU A 30 3.36 2.59 -4.06
CA LEU A 30 2.68 1.48 -3.39
C LEU A 30 1.17 1.65 -3.37
N ILE A 31 0.47 0.53 -3.48
CA ILE A 31 -0.98 0.41 -3.34
C ILE A 31 -1.32 -0.60 -2.23
N SER A 32 -2.38 -0.31 -1.48
CA SER A 32 -2.92 -1.18 -0.43
C SER A 32 -4.43 -1.02 -0.33
N VAL A 33 -5.13 -2.13 -0.06
CA VAL A 33 -6.54 -2.09 0.32
C VAL A 33 -6.60 -1.95 1.83
N VAL A 34 -7.12 -0.82 2.31
CA VAL A 34 -7.19 -0.49 3.74
C VAL A 34 -8.47 -1.02 4.36
N LYS A 35 -9.55 -1.01 3.57
CA LYS A 35 -10.87 -1.47 4.00
C LYS A 35 -11.68 -1.90 2.80
N VAL A 36 -12.42 -2.99 2.96
CA VAL A 36 -13.61 -3.33 2.17
C VAL A 36 -14.62 -3.96 3.14
N ARG A 37 -15.80 -3.37 3.28
CA ARG A 37 -16.85 -3.96 4.12
C ARG A 37 -17.44 -5.19 3.46
N GLY A 38 -17.69 -6.23 4.26
CA GLY A 38 -18.32 -7.46 3.78
C GLY A 38 -17.44 -8.34 2.89
N SER A 39 -16.14 -8.06 2.77
CA SER A 39 -15.21 -8.85 1.96
C SER A 39 -13.84 -9.00 2.61
N GLY A 40 -13.27 -10.19 2.50
CA GLY A 40 -11.84 -10.39 2.73
C GLY A 40 -11.05 -9.68 1.63
N HIS A 41 -10.10 -8.84 2.01
CA HIS A 41 -9.22 -8.15 1.07
C HIS A 41 -7.76 -8.41 1.42
N SER A 42 -6.89 -8.28 0.42
CA SER A 42 -5.45 -8.39 0.59
C SER A 42 -4.95 -7.41 1.65
N THR A 43 -4.23 -7.92 2.65
CA THR A 43 -3.50 -7.11 3.65
C THR A 43 -2.11 -6.70 3.17
N ASP A 44 -1.70 -7.15 1.98
CA ASP A 44 -0.40 -6.84 1.40
C ASP A 44 -0.30 -5.39 0.94
N LEU A 45 0.88 -4.81 1.15
CA LEU A 45 1.36 -3.67 0.37
C LEU A 45 1.97 -4.19 -0.93
N ARG A 46 1.63 -3.56 -2.05
CA ARG A 46 2.10 -3.98 -3.38
C ARG A 46 2.68 -2.80 -4.15
N HIS A 47 3.70 -3.06 -4.95
CA HIS A 47 4.15 -2.09 -5.95
C HIS A 47 3.12 -1.98 -7.06
N TYR A 48 3.02 -0.77 -7.63
CA TYR A 48 2.33 -0.59 -8.90
C TYR A 48 3.11 0.36 -9.80
N VAL A 49 2.93 0.17 -11.11
CA VAL A 49 3.41 1.10 -12.13
C VAL A 49 2.22 1.60 -12.95
N ILE A 50 2.39 2.77 -13.56
CA ILE A 50 1.42 3.33 -14.51
C ILE A 50 2.05 3.20 -15.88
N THR A 51 1.45 2.38 -16.73
CA THR A 51 1.85 2.15 -18.12
C THR A 51 0.86 2.82 -19.06
N ASP A 52 1.14 2.76 -20.36
CA ASP A 52 0.20 3.14 -21.43
C ASP A 52 -1.09 2.29 -21.44
N ARG A 53 -1.06 1.12 -20.80
CA ARG A 53 -2.21 0.21 -20.63
C ARG A 53 -2.97 0.39 -19.31
N GLY A 54 -2.50 1.29 -18.44
CA GLY A 54 -3.13 1.58 -17.15
C GLY A 54 -2.28 1.20 -15.94
N ILE A 55 -2.93 0.83 -14.83
CA ILE A 55 -2.24 0.46 -13.59
C ILE A 55 -1.91 -1.02 -13.60
N GLU A 56 -0.63 -1.36 -13.49
CA GLU A 56 -0.15 -2.73 -13.34
C GLU A 56 0.37 -2.92 -11.91
N ILE A 57 -0.16 -3.92 -11.19
CA ILE A 57 0.15 -4.20 -9.78
C ILE A 57 1.04 -5.45 -9.70
N ASP A 58 2.15 -5.37 -8.98
CA ASP A 58 3.01 -6.54 -8.78
C ASP A 58 2.27 -7.61 -7.94
N SER A 59 2.37 -8.85 -8.39
CA SER A 59 1.88 -10.05 -7.71
C SER A 59 2.58 -10.33 -6.39
N ARG A 60 3.79 -9.81 -6.19
CA ARG A 60 4.57 -10.02 -4.96
C ARG A 60 4.26 -8.95 -3.92
N PRO A 61 4.03 -9.34 -2.65
CA PRO A 61 3.94 -8.40 -1.56
C PRO A 61 5.30 -7.74 -1.29
N MET A 62 5.26 -6.55 -0.70
CA MET A 62 6.46 -5.82 -0.29
C MET A 62 7.25 -6.58 0.78
N PRO A 63 8.58 -6.76 0.59
CA PRO A 63 9.43 -7.42 1.59
C PRO A 63 9.87 -6.47 2.72
N PHE A 64 9.10 -5.42 3.02
CA PHE A 64 9.46 -4.40 4.01
C PHE A 64 8.35 -4.18 5.03
N GLN A 65 8.73 -4.02 6.30
CA GLN A 65 7.85 -3.60 7.40
C GLN A 65 8.00 -2.10 7.68
N GLY A 66 7.09 -1.54 8.47
CA GLY A 66 7.16 -0.12 8.88
C GLY A 66 6.87 0.90 7.76
N MET A 67 6.49 0.44 6.57
CA MET A 67 6.13 1.29 5.43
C MET A 67 4.96 2.24 5.73
N LEU A 68 4.05 1.83 6.62
CA LEU A 68 2.91 2.65 7.05
C LEU A 68 3.26 3.63 8.16
N SER A 69 4.30 3.36 8.95
CA SER A 69 4.79 4.22 10.04
C SER A 69 5.89 5.18 9.60
N GLY A 70 6.30 5.15 8.33
CA GLY A 70 7.34 6.00 7.76
C GLY A 70 8.77 5.56 8.06
N HIS A 71 8.95 4.40 8.70
CA HIS A 71 10.26 3.85 9.07
C HIS A 71 10.42 2.48 8.41
N PRO A 72 10.76 2.44 7.11
CA PRO A 72 10.89 1.19 6.38
C PRO A 72 12.07 0.36 6.89
N SER A 73 11.84 -0.92 7.17
CA SER A 73 12.90 -1.89 7.44
C SER A 73 12.68 -3.15 6.61
N ALA A 74 13.76 -3.72 6.08
CA ALA A 74 13.68 -4.99 5.36
C ALA A 74 13.19 -6.08 6.31
N LEU A 75 12.26 -6.90 5.84
CA LEU A 75 11.93 -8.16 6.52
C LEU A 75 13.18 -9.04 6.46
N LYS A 76 13.69 -9.44 7.63
CA LYS A 76 14.67 -10.52 7.67
C LYS A 76 14.02 -11.76 7.07
N SER A 77 14.68 -12.39 6.11
CA SER A 77 14.25 -13.69 5.63
C SER A 77 14.26 -14.66 6.81
N PRO A 78 13.22 -15.49 6.99
CA PRO A 78 13.27 -16.56 7.97
C PRO A 78 14.37 -17.54 7.54
N ASP A 79 15.24 -17.90 8.49
CA ASP A 79 16.27 -18.94 8.32
C ASP A 79 15.67 -20.31 7.99
#